data_AF-A0A971SH62-F1
#
_entry.id   AF-A0A971SH62-F1
#
_cell.length_a   1.000
_cell.length_b   1.000
_cell.length_c   1.000
_cell.angle_alpha   90.00
_cell.angle_beta   90.00
_cell.angle_gamma   90.00
#
_symmetry.space_group_name_H-M   'P 1'
#
loop_
_entity.id
_entity.type
_entity.pdbx_description
1 polymer ?
#
loop_
_entity_poly.entity_id
_entity_poly.type
_entity_poly.pdbx_seq_one_letter_code
_entity_poly.pdbx_strand_id
1 'polypeptide(L)' 'STLVASQLPIEHWHQCLGDSTVADAILDRIIHNAYKVVLRGETMRKIKRVLDTETEFNNNQSD' A
#
# COMPACT_ATOMS: atom_id res chain seq x y z
N SER A 1 -2.00 -14.04 -13.97
CA SER A 1 -2.31 -12.69 -13.46
C SER A 1 -1.26 -12.27 -12.47
N THR A 2 -0.84 -11.00 -12.49
CA THR A 2 0.23 -10.46 -11.63
C THR A 2 -0.32 -9.29 -10.84
N LEU A 3 -0.11 -9.27 -9.52
CA LEU A 3 -0.43 -8.15 -8.64
C LEU A 3 0.86 -7.46 -8.20
N VAL A 4 0.89 -6.14 -8.29
CA VAL A 4 2.02 -5.32 -7.82
C VAL A 4 1.49 -4.29 -6.85
N ALA A 5 2.15 -4.14 -5.70
CA ALA A 5 1.84 -3.15 -4.69
C ALA A 5 3.08 -2.30 -4.41
N SER A 6 2.89 -1.00 -4.23
CA SER A 6 3.97 -0.05 -3.92
C SER A 6 3.51 0.95 -2.87
N GLN A 7 4.46 1.43 -2.08
CA GLN A 7 4.25 2.56 -1.17
C GLN A 7 4.43 3.91 -1.86
N LEU A 8 4.93 3.91 -3.10
CA LEU A 8 5.17 5.12 -3.88
C LEU A 8 4.13 5.25 -5.00
N PRO A 9 3.66 6.48 -5.28
CA PRO A 9 2.88 6.75 -6.48
C PRO A 9 3.65 6.34 -7.74
N ILE A 10 2.93 5.92 -8.78
CA ILE A 10 3.51 5.45 -10.04
C ILE A 10 4.47 6.48 -10.66
N GLU A 11 4.18 7.77 -10.51
CA GLU A 11 5.03 8.84 -11.08
C GLU A 11 6.46 8.81 -10.53
N HIS A 12 6.66 8.29 -9.32
CA HIS A 12 7.96 8.24 -8.66
C HIS A 12 8.75 6.95 -8.97
N TRP A 13 8.12 5.97 -9.61
CA TRP A 13 8.77 4.68 -9.87
C TRP A 13 9.94 4.82 -10.84
N HIS A 14 9.79 5.64 -11.87
CA HIS A 14 10.85 5.85 -12.86
C HIS A 14 12.13 6.40 -12.19
N GLN A 15 11.99 7.28 -11.21
CA GLN A 15 13.13 7.83 -10.45
C GLN A 15 13.70 6.82 -9.44
N CYS A 16 12.84 6.02 -8.79
CA CYS A 16 13.27 5.04 -7.79
C CYS A 16 13.98 3.82 -8.39
N LEU A 17 13.69 3.44 -9.64
CA LEU A 17 14.30 2.29 -10.30
C LEU A 17 15.75 2.55 -10.75
N GLY A 18 16.20 3.81 -10.71
CA GLY A 18 17.59 4.20 -10.94
C GLY A 18 17.98 4.29 -12.41
N ASP A 19 17.97 3.17 -13.12
CA ASP A 19 18.30 3.11 -14.56
C ASP A 19 17.06 3.43 -15.40
N SER A 20 17.14 4.47 -16.24
CA SER A 20 16.02 4.92 -17.07
C SER A 20 15.56 3.86 -18.07
N THR A 21 16.49 3.12 -18.68
CA THR A 21 16.16 2.11 -19.69
C THR A 21 15.46 0.91 -19.06
N VAL A 22 15.92 0.48 -17.88
CA VAL A 22 15.27 -0.59 -17.11
C VAL A 22 13.92 -0.12 -16.57
N ALA A 23 13.84 1.11 -16.08
CA ALA A 23 12.60 1.71 -15.59
C ALA A 23 11.53 1.73 -16.68
N ASP A 24 11.86 2.23 -17.87
CA ASP A 24 10.95 2.26 -19.01
C ASP A 24 10.47 0.85 -19.39
N ALA A 25 11.38 -0.11 -19.51
CA ALA A 25 11.02 -1.49 -19.86
C ALA A 25 10.08 -2.15 -18.83
N ILE A 26 10.28 -1.87 -17.54
CA ILE A 26 9.42 -2.39 -16.47
C ILE A 26 8.06 -1.70 -16.49
N LEU A 27 8.03 -0.37 -16.64
CA LEU A 27 6.81 0.41 -16.65
C LEU A 27 5.94 0.06 -17.87
N ASP A 28 6.54 -0.11 -19.04
CA ASP A 28 5.84 -0.58 -20.25
C ASP A 28 5.21 -1.95 -20.03
N ARG A 29 5.92 -2.87 -19.37
CA ARG A 29 5.39 -4.23 -19.15
C ARG A 29 4.29 -4.28 -18.09
N ILE A 30 4.44 -3.53 -17.00
CA ILE A 30 3.53 -3.61 -15.85
C ILE A 30 2.36 -2.65 -16.02
N ILE A 31 2.61 -1.39 -16.37
CA ILE A 31 1.59 -0.33 -16.28
C ILE A 31 0.69 -0.28 -17.50
N HIS A 32 1.22 -0.61 -18.68
CA HIS A 32 0.48 -0.51 -19.94
C HIS A 32 -0.87 -1.26 -19.91
N ASN A 33 -0.92 -2.39 -19.22
CA ASN A 33 -2.13 -3.21 -19.07
C ASN A 33 -2.66 -3.30 -17.62
N ALA A 34 -2.14 -2.50 -16.69
CA ALA A 34 -2.54 -2.59 -15.29
C ALA A 34 -3.83 -1.83 -14.99
N TYR A 35 -4.69 -2.44 -14.19
CA TYR A 35 -5.72 -1.73 -13.45
C TYR A 35 -5.09 -1.05 -12.23
N LYS A 36 -5.18 0.28 -12.17
CA LYS A 36 -4.54 1.10 -11.14
C LYS A 36 -5.51 1.35 -9.99
N VAL A 37 -5.15 0.90 -8.79
CA VAL A 37 -5.92 1.16 -7.56
C VAL A 37 -5.07 2.00 -6.61
N VAL A 38 -5.50 3.23 -6.35
CA VAL A 38 -4.85 4.14 -5.39
C VAL A 38 -5.51 3.95 -4.03
N LEU A 39 -4.79 3.32 -3.11
CA LEU A 39 -5.24 3.14 -1.73
C LEU A 39 -5.10 4.46 -0.95
N ARG A 40 -6.13 4.80 -0.18
CA ARG A 40 -6.17 5.98 0.69
C ARG A 40 -6.67 5.58 2.09
N GLY A 41 -6.38 6.41 3.09
CA GLY A 41 -6.82 6.22 4.47
C GLY A 41 -5.70 5.83 5.42
N GLU A 42 -6.06 5.60 6.69
CA GLU A 42 -5.12 5.21 7.73
C GLU A 42 -4.69 3.74 7.58
N THR A 43 -3.53 3.40 8.17
CA THR A 43 -3.05 2.01 8.12
C THR A 43 -4.00 1.08 8.87
N MET A 44 -4.32 -0.07 8.27
CA MET A 44 -5.11 -1.12 8.93
C MET A 44 -4.47 -1.59 10.25
N ARG A 45 -3.13 -1.51 10.38
CA ARG A 45 -2.41 -1.80 11.62
C ARG A 45 -2.77 -0.84 12.75
N LYS A 46 -2.94 0.45 12.45
CA LYS A 46 -3.36 1.47 13.44
C LYS A 46 -4.80 1.21 13.87
N ILE A 47 -5.69 0.96 12.91
CA ILE A 47 -7.10 0.65 13.17
C ILE A 47 -7.22 -0.58 14.07
N LYS A 48 -6.49 -1.66 13.76
CA LYS A 48 -6.48 -2.85 14.59
C LYS A 48 -6.03 -2.57 16.03
N ARG A 49 -4.95 -1.80 16.22
CA ARG A 49 -4.48 -1.43 17.57
C ARG A 49 -5.54 -0.65 18.36
N VAL A 50 -6.25 0.26 17.70
CA VAL A 50 -7.35 1.01 18.33
C VAL A 50 -8.46 0.05 18.77
N LEU A 51 -8.88 -0.85 17.88
CA LEU A 51 -9.91 -1.85 18.17
C LEU A 51 -9.50 -2.81 19.30
N ASP A 52 -8.25 -3.27 19.31
CA ASP A 52 -7.71 -4.13 20.36
C ASP A 52 -7.73 -3.39 21.71
N THR A 53 -7.35 -2.11 21.73
CA THR A 53 -7.36 -1.26 22.94
C THR A 53 -8.79 -1.01 23.47
N GLU A 54 -9.74 -0.73 22.58
CA GLU A 54 -11.16 -0.56 22.94
C GLU A 54 -11.77 -1.85 23.49
N THR A 55 -11.36 -3.00 22.94
CA THR A 55 -11.82 -4.31 23.43
C THR A 55 -11.30 -4.60 24.83
N GLU A 56 -10.03 -4.30 25.11
CA GLU A 56 -9.44 -4.45 26.44
C GLU A 56 -10.06 -3.48 27.47
N PHE A 57 -10.34 -2.23 27.09
CA PHE A 57 -10.98 -1.26 27.98
C PHE A 57 -12.40 -1.71 28.41
N ASN A 58 -13.22 -2.17 27.46
CA ASN A 58 -14.60 -2.57 27.74
C ASN A 58 -14.71 -3.82 28.62
N ASN A 59 -13.76 -4.76 28.50
CA ASN A 59 -13.76 -5.98 29.30
C ASN A 59 -13.35 -5.73 30.76
N ASN A 60 -12.51 -4.71 31.02
CA ASN A 60 -12.00 -4.38 32.36
C ASN A 60 -12.95 -3.51 33.20
N GLN A 61 -14.15 -3.20 32.70
CA GLN A 61 -15.18 -2.40 33.39
C GLN A 61 -16.41 -3.23 33.79
N SER A 62 -16.38 -4.54 33.54
CA SER A 62 -17.44 -5.50 33.90
C SER A 62 -17.13 -6.33 35.16
N ASP A 63 -15.98 -6.08 35.81
CA ASP A 63 -15.64 -6.51 37.17
C ASP A 63 -15.80 -5.32 38.15
#